data_AF-A0A7S2BXH5-F1
#
_entry.id   AF-A0A7S2BXH5-F1
#
_cell.length_a   1.000
_cell.length_b   1.000
_cell.length_c   1.000
_cell.angle_alpha   90.00
_cell.angle_beta   90.00
_cell.angle_gamma   90.00
#
_symmetry.space_group_name_H-M   'P 1'
#
loop_
_entity.id
_entity.type
_entity.pdbx_description
1 polymer ?
#
loop_
_entity_poly.entity_id
_entity_poly.type
_entity_poly.pdbx_seq_one_letter_code
_entity_poly.pdbx_strand_id
1 'polypeptide(L)'
;GIYMKFRDTESAGVIKDITYENIFIDTPSQWPIWIGPAQQSDSARLCAAHPCSICWPELPGSECNMPSSVSYENILLKNITILNPTKSPGVIRGNESNPMQKVVFEDVQVINPGSKPWGDDYYDCQGVSGGVAKGSTWPVPPCFEDQTDAAKDGL
;
A
#
# COMPACT_ATOMS: atom_id res chain seq x y z
N GLY A 1 5.82 10.50 2.42
CA GLY A 1 5.25 9.18 2.11
C GLY A 1 5.38 8.90 0.63
N ILE A 2 5.22 7.64 0.23
CA ILE A 2 5.24 7.18 -1.16
C ILE A 2 3.79 6.91 -1.57
N TYR A 3 3.30 7.60 -2.59
CA TYR A 3 1.91 7.52 -3.02
C TYR A 3 1.83 7.29 -4.53
N MET A 4 1.31 6.14 -4.91
CA MET A 4 0.93 5.83 -6.29
C MET A 4 -0.57 5.61 -6.31
N LYS A 5 -1.29 6.51 -6.99
CA LYS A 5 -2.75 6.58 -6.93
C LYS A 5 -3.37 6.57 -8.32
N PHE A 6 -4.36 5.72 -8.52
CA PHE A 6 -5.27 5.84 -9.66
C PHE A 6 -6.57 6.50 -9.26
N ARG A 7 -6.96 7.51 -10.03
CA ARG A 7 -8.35 7.95 -10.08
C ARG A 7 -9.14 6.95 -10.94
N ASP A 8 -10.46 6.96 -10.80
CA ASP A 8 -11.34 6.34 -11.77
C ASP A 8 -11.13 6.99 -13.16
N THR A 9 -10.89 6.16 -14.17
CA THR A 9 -10.70 6.60 -15.54
C THR A 9 -11.62 5.78 -16.45
N GLU A 10 -12.41 6.46 -17.27
CA GLU A 10 -13.22 5.84 -18.32
C GLU A 10 -12.35 5.03 -19.32
N SER A 11 -11.04 5.30 -19.34
CA SER A 11 -10.01 4.57 -20.08
C SER A 11 -9.13 3.72 -19.16
N ALA A 12 -8.58 2.63 -19.69
CA ALA A 12 -7.61 1.80 -18.97
C ALA A 12 -6.30 2.56 -18.70
N GLY A 13 -5.60 2.20 -17.61
CA GLY A 13 -4.35 2.84 -17.20
C GLY A 13 -3.39 1.88 -16.50
N VAL A 14 -2.09 2.04 -16.71
CA VAL A 14 -1.07 1.16 -16.11
C VAL A 14 0.06 2.01 -15.52
N ILE A 15 0.39 1.77 -14.25
CA ILE A 15 1.60 2.27 -13.60
C ILE A 15 2.56 1.10 -13.53
N LYS A 16 3.69 1.20 -14.24
CA LYS A 16 4.64 0.10 -14.32
C LYS A 16 6.10 0.53 -14.33
N ASP A 17 6.96 -0.42 -13.98
CA ASP A 17 8.41 -0.28 -14.02
C ASP A 17 8.89 0.88 -13.14
N ILE A 18 8.35 0.94 -11.92
CA ILE A 18 8.64 2.00 -10.95
C ILE A 18 9.55 1.46 -9.87
N THR A 19 10.62 2.19 -9.58
CA THR A 19 11.49 1.94 -8.42
C THR A 19 11.55 3.18 -7.55
N TYR A 20 11.24 3.02 -6.26
CA TYR A 20 11.61 3.99 -5.24
C TYR A 20 12.73 3.38 -4.39
N GLU A 21 13.86 4.07 -4.31
CA GLU A 21 15.04 3.55 -3.64
C GLU A 21 15.71 4.61 -2.75
N ASN A 22 16.28 4.18 -1.61
CA ASN A 22 17.08 5.00 -0.70
C ASN A 22 16.29 6.17 -0.11
N ILE A 23 15.11 5.89 0.46
CA ILE A 23 14.21 6.92 1.00
C ILE A 23 14.10 6.77 2.52
N PHE A 24 14.29 7.89 3.22
CA PHE A 24 14.01 8.02 4.64
C PHE A 24 12.73 8.85 4.85
N ILE A 25 11.77 8.31 5.62
CA ILE A 25 10.49 8.95 5.91
C ILE A 25 10.38 9.12 7.44
N ASP A 26 10.46 10.36 7.89
CA ASP A 26 10.39 10.68 9.32
C ASP A 26 8.96 11.02 9.77
N THR A 27 8.49 10.30 10.79
CA THR A 27 7.28 10.57 11.58
C THR A 27 6.06 10.99 10.72
N PRO A 28 5.65 10.21 9.71
CA PRO A 28 4.52 10.56 8.87
C PRO A 28 3.20 10.51 9.66
N SER A 29 2.34 11.51 9.43
CA SER A 29 1.06 11.67 10.15
C SER A 29 -0.09 10.83 9.57
N GLN A 30 0.06 10.31 8.36
CA GLN A 30 -0.90 9.47 7.64
C GLN A 30 -0.21 8.16 7.21
N TRP A 31 -0.57 7.61 6.05
CA TRP A 31 0.01 6.39 5.49
C TRP A 31 1.42 6.67 4.94
N PRO A 32 2.48 6.04 5.47
CA PRO A 32 3.81 6.13 4.88
C PRO A 32 3.86 5.66 3.43
N ILE A 33 3.19 4.54 3.13
CA ILE A 33 3.10 3.92 1.81
C ILE A 33 1.63 3.81 1.39
N TRP A 34 1.32 4.18 0.15
CA TRP A 34 0.01 4.00 -0.46
C TRP A 34 0.15 3.62 -1.93
N ILE A 35 -0.31 2.43 -2.28
CA ILE A 35 -0.39 1.94 -3.66
C ILE A 35 -1.85 1.50 -3.85
N GLY A 36 -2.64 2.23 -4.61
CA GLY A 36 -4.05 1.89 -4.80
C GLY A 36 -4.94 3.05 -5.23
N PRO A 37 -6.24 3.03 -4.92
CA PRO A 37 -7.17 4.03 -5.42
C PRO A 37 -6.86 5.43 -4.86
N ALA A 38 -7.22 6.46 -5.61
CA ALA A 38 -7.11 7.83 -5.15
C ALA A 38 -8.10 8.06 -4.01
N GLN A 39 -7.58 8.28 -2.80
CA GLN A 39 -8.35 8.78 -1.68
C GLN A 39 -8.61 10.28 -1.88
N GLN A 40 -9.83 10.61 -2.33
CA GLN A 40 -10.26 11.97 -2.66
C GLN A 40 -11.79 12.07 -2.64
N SER A 41 -12.32 13.30 -2.69
CA SER A 41 -13.75 13.52 -2.88
C SER A 41 -13.96 14.49 -4.03
N ASP A 42 -14.70 14.03 -5.04
CA ASP A 42 -15.08 14.81 -6.22
C ASP A 42 -16.48 15.44 -6.05
N SER A 43 -17.01 15.48 -4.82
CA SER A 43 -18.35 15.97 -4.51
C SER A 43 -18.39 16.70 -3.16
N ALA A 44 -19.50 17.38 -2.86
CA ALA A 44 -19.74 17.93 -1.53
C ALA A 44 -19.92 16.85 -0.44
N ARG A 45 -20.19 15.59 -0.83
CA ARG A 45 -20.27 14.45 0.08
C ARG A 45 -18.87 13.86 0.28
N LEU A 46 -18.14 14.39 1.27
CA LEU A 46 -16.74 14.03 1.54
C LEU A 46 -16.51 12.51 1.70
N CYS A 47 -17.47 11.82 2.32
CA CYS A 47 -17.37 10.38 2.55
C CYS A 47 -17.85 9.50 1.39
N ALA A 48 -18.33 10.08 0.29
CA ALA A 48 -18.67 9.30 -0.91
C ALA A 48 -17.39 8.87 -1.64
N ALA A 49 -17.32 7.60 -2.05
CA ALA A 49 -16.14 7.02 -2.68
C ALA A 49 -16.01 7.48 -4.14
N HIS A 50 -14.87 8.07 -4.49
CA HIS A 50 -14.57 8.54 -5.86
C HIS A 50 -13.07 8.44 -6.22
N PRO A 51 -12.44 7.25 -6.32
CA PRO A 51 -12.97 5.91 -6.06
C PRO A 51 -12.70 5.42 -4.62
N CYS A 52 -11.98 6.21 -3.81
CA CYS A 52 -11.78 5.94 -2.39
C CYS A 52 -12.17 7.14 -1.53
N SER A 53 -13.03 6.88 -0.55
CA SER A 53 -13.58 7.87 0.36
C SER A 53 -12.50 8.50 1.23
N ILE A 54 -12.59 9.81 1.46
CA ILE A 54 -11.75 10.52 2.46
C ILE A 54 -11.97 9.97 3.87
N CYS A 55 -13.16 9.43 4.14
CA CYS A 55 -13.54 8.91 5.46
C CYS A 55 -13.15 7.44 5.65
N TRP A 56 -12.59 6.80 4.63
CA TRP A 56 -12.10 5.44 4.72
C TRP A 56 -10.68 5.41 5.29
N PRO A 57 -10.35 4.45 6.16
CA PRO A 57 -11.21 3.40 6.73
C PRO A 57 -11.90 3.77 8.06
N GLU A 58 -11.78 5.01 8.53
CA GLU A 58 -12.19 5.41 9.88
C GLU A 58 -13.71 5.40 10.11
N LEU A 59 -14.51 5.64 9.08
CA LEU A 59 -15.97 5.63 9.17
C LEU A 59 -16.56 4.31 8.65
N PRO A 60 -17.32 3.55 9.46
CA PRO A 60 -18.01 2.35 9.00
C PRO A 60 -18.89 2.61 7.78
N GLY A 61 -18.79 1.75 6.77
CA GLY A 61 -19.55 1.87 5.51
C GLY A 61 -18.96 2.87 4.50
N SER A 62 -17.85 3.55 4.82
CA SER A 62 -17.06 4.21 3.78
C SER A 62 -16.35 3.18 2.91
N GLU A 63 -16.19 3.48 1.63
CA GLU A 63 -15.64 2.55 0.65
C GLU A 63 -14.33 3.05 0.05
N CYS A 64 -13.48 2.10 -0.34
CA CYS A 64 -12.23 2.33 -1.01
C CYS A 64 -12.02 1.26 -2.06
N ASN A 65 -12.40 1.56 -3.29
CA ASN A 65 -12.52 0.55 -4.34
C ASN A 65 -11.51 0.85 -5.45
N MET A 66 -10.72 -0.15 -5.84
CA MET A 66 -9.82 0.00 -6.97
C MET A 66 -10.61 -0.18 -8.28
N PRO A 67 -10.54 0.73 -9.26
CA PRO A 67 -11.13 0.50 -10.58
C PRO A 67 -10.52 -0.74 -11.24
N SER A 68 -11.32 -1.56 -11.93
CA SER A 68 -10.84 -2.79 -12.58
C SER A 68 -10.08 -2.54 -13.88
N SER A 69 -10.26 -1.37 -14.48
CA SER A 69 -9.63 -0.96 -15.74
C SER A 69 -8.15 -0.57 -15.59
N VAL A 70 -7.62 -0.51 -14.37
CA VAL A 70 -6.26 -0.05 -14.09
C VAL A 70 -5.42 -1.12 -13.39
N SER A 71 -4.11 -1.11 -13.63
CA SER A 71 -3.17 -2.06 -13.02
C SER A 71 -1.87 -1.40 -12.55
N TYR A 72 -1.22 -2.06 -11.59
CA TYR A 72 0.16 -1.79 -11.18
C TYR A 72 1.01 -3.00 -11.53
N GLU A 73 2.16 -2.77 -12.15
CA GLU A 73 3.02 -3.86 -12.63
C GLU A 73 4.50 -3.55 -12.38
N ASN A 74 5.25 -4.50 -11.82
CA ASN A 74 6.70 -4.35 -11.63
C ASN A 74 7.07 -3.09 -10.82
N ILE A 75 6.62 -3.09 -9.56
CA ILE A 75 6.85 -2.01 -8.60
C ILE A 75 7.87 -2.47 -7.57
N LEU A 76 8.96 -1.73 -7.41
CA LEU A 76 10.01 -2.00 -6.44
C LEU A 76 10.10 -0.85 -5.42
N LEU A 77 9.94 -1.19 -4.14
CA LEU A 77 10.29 -0.36 -3.01
C LEU A 77 11.57 -0.95 -2.39
N LYS A 78 12.68 -0.22 -2.45
CA LYS A 78 13.99 -0.73 -2.03
C LYS A 78 14.72 0.18 -1.06
N ASN A 79 15.27 -0.38 0.02
CA ASN A 79 16.06 0.36 1.01
C ASN A 79 15.32 1.62 1.49
N ILE A 80 14.18 1.40 2.15
CA ILE A 80 13.32 2.46 2.65
C ILE A 80 13.26 2.33 4.16
N THR A 81 13.49 3.43 4.87
CA THR A 81 13.30 3.48 6.32
C THR A 81 12.17 4.45 6.64
N ILE A 82 11.17 3.97 7.39
CA ILE A 82 10.06 4.76 7.90
C ILE A 82 10.16 4.76 9.42
N LEU A 83 10.27 5.94 10.03
CA LEU A 83 10.44 6.07 11.47
C LEU A 83 9.15 6.59 12.12
N ASN A 84 8.69 5.91 13.17
CA ASN A 84 7.60 6.33 14.07
C ASN A 84 6.33 6.83 13.35
N PRO A 85 5.76 6.10 12.37
CA PRO A 85 4.54 6.56 11.70
C PRO A 85 3.36 6.58 12.67
N THR A 86 2.53 7.62 12.59
CA THR A 86 1.37 7.77 13.50
C THR A 86 0.29 6.72 13.23
N LYS A 87 0.09 6.36 11.96
CA LYS A 87 -0.83 5.32 11.52
C LYS A 87 -0.07 4.07 11.10
N SER A 88 -0.82 3.03 10.78
CA SER A 88 -0.31 1.83 10.16
C SER A 88 0.55 2.10 8.90
N PRO A 89 1.61 1.31 8.67
CA PRO A 89 2.59 1.46 7.60
C PRO A 89 2.10 1.74 6.19
N GLY A 90 0.95 1.20 5.78
CA GLY A 90 0.44 1.57 4.46
C GLY A 90 -0.76 0.81 3.94
N VAL A 91 -1.15 1.20 2.73
CA VAL A 91 -2.25 0.61 1.96
C VAL A 91 -1.69 0.09 0.64
N ILE A 92 -1.98 -1.17 0.33
CA ILE A 92 -1.65 -1.84 -0.92
C ILE A 92 -2.93 -2.48 -1.44
N ARG A 93 -3.66 -1.72 -2.26
CA ARG A 93 -5.04 -2.03 -2.62
C ARG A 93 -5.22 -2.04 -4.14
N GLY A 94 -5.24 -3.23 -4.71
CA GLY A 94 -5.56 -3.52 -6.11
C GLY A 94 -7.02 -3.94 -6.33
N ASN A 95 -7.33 -4.32 -7.57
CA ASN A 95 -8.62 -4.92 -7.94
C ASN A 95 -8.44 -6.43 -8.10
N GLU A 96 -9.33 -7.25 -7.54
CA GLU A 96 -9.20 -8.71 -7.62
C GLU A 96 -9.34 -9.28 -9.05
N SER A 97 -10.12 -8.62 -9.91
CA SER A 97 -10.30 -9.02 -11.32
C SER A 97 -9.13 -8.57 -12.21
N ASN A 98 -8.33 -7.61 -11.75
CA ASN A 98 -7.12 -7.14 -12.42
C ASN A 98 -6.04 -6.84 -11.36
N PRO A 99 -5.46 -7.88 -10.74
CA PRO A 99 -4.61 -7.70 -9.57
C PRO A 99 -3.26 -7.08 -9.93
N MET A 100 -2.70 -6.35 -8.97
CA MET A 100 -1.33 -5.84 -9.07
C MET A 100 -0.36 -7.00 -9.31
N GLN A 101 0.64 -6.79 -10.16
CA GLN A 101 1.62 -7.83 -10.49
C GLN A 101 3.01 -7.39 -10.06
N LYS A 102 3.75 -8.29 -9.40
CA LYS A 102 5.18 -8.09 -9.08
C LYS A 102 5.43 -6.82 -8.27
N VAL A 103 4.81 -6.73 -7.10
CA VAL A 103 5.10 -5.68 -6.13
C VAL A 103 6.13 -6.22 -5.14
N VAL A 104 7.31 -5.62 -5.09
CA VAL A 104 8.43 -6.10 -4.28
C VAL A 104 8.82 -5.03 -3.27
N PHE A 105 8.87 -5.44 -1.99
CA PHE A 105 9.48 -4.67 -0.92
C PHE A 105 10.81 -5.35 -0.57
N GLU A 106 11.93 -4.63 -0.73
CA GLU A 106 13.28 -5.11 -0.43
C GLU A 106 13.91 -4.13 0.56
N ASP A 107 14.23 -4.60 1.77
CA ASP A 107 14.76 -3.73 2.83
C ASP A 107 13.87 -2.51 3.13
N VAL A 108 12.55 -2.71 3.17
CA VAL A 108 11.58 -1.70 3.62
C VAL A 108 11.32 -1.87 5.11
N GLN A 109 11.96 -1.04 5.92
CA GLN A 109 11.88 -1.10 7.38
C GLN A 109 11.00 0.01 7.93
N VAL A 110 10.03 -0.37 8.76
CA VAL A 110 9.23 0.56 9.54
C VAL A 110 9.56 0.41 11.01
N ILE A 111 10.26 1.39 11.57
CA ILE A 111 10.69 1.39 12.96
C ILE A 111 9.58 1.99 13.82
N ASN A 112 9.16 1.25 14.86
CA ASN A 112 8.03 1.60 15.75
C ASN A 112 6.74 1.91 14.97
N PRO A 113 6.20 0.95 14.20
CA PRO A 113 5.01 1.17 13.40
C PRO A 113 3.81 1.50 14.27
N GLY A 114 3.02 2.50 13.85
CA GLY A 114 1.63 2.60 14.31
C GLY A 114 0.86 1.36 13.89
N SER A 115 -0.16 0.98 14.66
CA SER A 115 -0.98 -0.21 14.40
C SER A 115 -2.42 0.13 13.99
N LYS A 116 -2.80 1.41 13.93
CA LYS A 116 -4.17 1.78 13.55
C LYS A 116 -4.28 2.09 12.06
N PRO A 117 -5.28 1.52 11.36
CA PRO A 117 -6.41 0.76 11.89
C PRO A 117 -6.25 -0.78 11.82
N TRP A 118 -5.19 -1.30 11.21
CA TRP A 118 -5.10 -2.72 10.83
C TRP A 118 -4.51 -3.65 11.90
N GLY A 119 -4.30 -3.16 13.13
CA GLY A 119 -3.73 -3.92 14.22
C GLY A 119 -2.37 -4.52 13.86
N ASP A 120 -2.23 -5.81 14.12
CA ASP A 120 -1.01 -6.59 13.91
C ASP A 120 -0.73 -6.89 12.42
N ASP A 121 -1.71 -6.68 11.53
CA ASP A 121 -1.49 -6.83 10.09
C ASP A 121 -0.67 -5.69 9.50
N TYR A 122 -0.65 -4.53 10.16
CA TYR A 122 0.06 -3.29 9.79
C TYR A 122 -0.23 -2.70 8.41
N TYR A 123 -0.83 -3.43 7.49
CA TYR A 123 -1.17 -2.99 6.14
C TYR A 123 -2.59 -3.41 5.79
N ASP A 124 -3.28 -2.54 5.07
CA ASP A 124 -4.35 -2.99 4.19
C ASP A 124 -3.73 -3.61 2.94
N CYS A 125 -4.05 -4.86 2.62
CA CYS A 125 -3.41 -5.59 1.55
C CYS A 125 -4.45 -6.43 0.79
N GLN A 126 -4.83 -6.01 -0.42
CA GLN A 126 -5.80 -6.73 -1.25
C GLN A 126 -5.51 -6.56 -2.74
N GLY A 127 -5.95 -7.51 -3.56
CA GLY A 127 -5.82 -7.44 -5.02
C GLY A 127 -4.36 -7.42 -5.52
N VAL A 128 -3.47 -8.16 -4.86
CA VAL A 128 -2.07 -8.32 -5.25
C VAL A 128 -1.80 -9.77 -5.65
N SER A 129 -1.13 -9.96 -6.79
CA SER A 129 -0.70 -11.24 -7.33
C SER A 129 0.83 -11.22 -7.48
N GLY A 130 1.51 -12.05 -6.70
CA GLY A 130 2.98 -12.11 -6.68
C GLY A 130 3.62 -10.91 -5.96
N GLY A 131 3.06 -10.50 -4.83
CA GLY A 131 3.71 -9.60 -3.89
C GLY A 131 4.82 -10.32 -3.13
N VAL A 132 5.99 -9.70 -2.94
CA VAL A 132 7.13 -10.34 -2.26
C VAL A 132 7.82 -9.36 -1.31
N ALA A 133 8.06 -9.78 -0.07
CA ALA A 133 8.92 -9.07 0.87
C ALA A 133 10.29 -9.77 0.96
N LYS A 134 11.38 -8.99 0.94
CA LYS A 134 12.76 -9.50 0.92
C LYS A 134 13.67 -8.77 1.90
N GLY A 135 14.80 -9.41 2.18
CA GLY A 135 15.87 -8.87 3.01
C GLY A 135 15.37 -8.57 4.42
N SER A 136 15.58 -7.34 4.85
CA SER A 136 15.19 -6.84 6.17
C SER A 136 13.79 -6.20 6.23
N THR A 137 12.94 -6.42 5.21
CA THR A 137 11.60 -5.82 5.17
C THR A 137 10.77 -6.17 6.41
N TRP A 138 10.28 -5.15 7.11
CA TRP A 138 9.41 -5.33 8.27
C TRP A 138 8.56 -4.07 8.53
N PRO A 139 7.26 -4.20 8.83
CA PRO A 139 6.47 -5.42 8.77
C PRO A 139 6.22 -5.89 7.33
N VAL A 140 5.97 -7.19 7.17
CA VAL A 140 5.63 -7.80 5.86
C VAL A 140 4.14 -7.60 5.60
N PRO A 141 3.74 -7.00 4.45
CA PRO A 141 2.33 -6.91 4.09
C PRO A 141 1.68 -8.30 4.01
N PRO A 142 0.46 -8.51 4.54
CA PRO A 142 -0.12 -9.85 4.67
C PRO A 142 -0.45 -10.53 3.33
N CYS A 143 -0.51 -9.77 2.23
CA CYS A 143 -0.71 -10.30 0.89
C CYS A 143 0.60 -10.57 0.12
N PHE A 144 1.76 -10.50 0.79
CA PHE A 144 3.07 -10.78 0.21
C PHE A 144 3.59 -12.15 0.66
N GLU A 145 4.34 -12.79 -0.23
CA GLU A 145 5.19 -13.92 0.15
C GLU A 145 6.37 -13.39 0.98
N ASP A 146 6.56 -13.96 2.17
CA ASP A 146 7.66 -13.62 3.04
C ASP A 146 8.94 -14.37 2.62
N GLN A 147 9.83 -13.65 1.95
CA GLN A 147 11.19 -14.10 1.59
C GLN A 147 12.25 -13.30 2.34
N THR A 148 11.88 -12.71 3.49
CA THR A 148 12.80 -11.98 4.36
C THR A 148 13.83 -12.93 4.98
N ASP A 149 14.91 -12.36 5.51
CA ASP A 149 15.95 -13.16 6.15
C ASP A 149 15.45 -13.82 7.44
N ALA A 150 14.55 -13.15 8.18
CA ALA A 150 13.90 -13.72 9.36
C ALA A 150 13.07 -14.98 9.04
N ALA A 151 12.40 -15.03 7.89
CA ALA A 151 11.66 -16.21 7.45
C ALA A 151 12.58 -17.39 7.08
N LYS A 152 13.81 -17.11 6.62
CA LYS A 152 14.80 -18.15 6.28
C LYS A 152 15.47 -18.73 7.52
N ASP A 153 15.66 -17.91 8.56
CA ASP A 153 16.29 -18.33 9.82
C ASP A 153 15.33 -19.11 10.75
N GLY A 154 14.03 -19.13 10.44
CA GLY A 154 12.98 -19.87 11.15
C GLY A 154 12.67 -21.27 10.61
N LEU A 155 13.46 -21.76 9.64
CA LEU A 155 13.47 -23.14 9.11
C LEU A 155 14.72 -23.89 9.59
#